data_AF-A0A6C0BIJ5-F1
#
_entry.id   AF-A0A6C0BIJ5-F1
#
_cell.length_a   1.000
_cell.length_b   1.000
_cell.length_c   1.000
_cell.angle_alpha   90.00
_cell.angle_beta   90.00
_cell.angle_gamma   90.00
#
_symmetry.space_group_name_H-M   'P 1'
#
loop_
_entity.id
_entity.type
_entity.pdbx_description
1 polymer ?
#
loop_
_entity_poly.entity_id
_entity_poly.type
_entity_poly.pdbx_seq_one_letter_code
_entity_poly.pdbx_strand_id
1 'polypeptide(L)'
;MRVSILTYIFPIVAICVLLITYTSAISTTYEGFDTPKKPILASCPKDSYVFITKAGDMDCCANEPVGSTCSSVRCTLSPEHDSIKTCISLLQARFKDSELRFCTESKPSYFETQTTSGCFRGDRMPDGSPADGATDICYFYDNQEDNYSKQDSCTLQKAKENFKCPWNNATISVQDGSSSVLICKSITGSGIQQCGEDKTLMNYLDKNVPNWRLTFDQSQKSQFCSIMVSSIAEGRDPSTYDWPV
;
A
#
# COMPACT_ATOMS: atom_id res chain seq x y z
N MET A 1 22.48 -26.04 -76.18
CA MET A 1 22.38 -25.86 -74.72
C MET A 1 20.90 -25.82 -74.34
N ARG A 2 20.40 -26.82 -73.61
CA ARG A 2 19.03 -26.81 -73.07
C ARG A 2 19.13 -26.23 -71.66
N VAL A 3 18.88 -24.93 -71.53
CA VAL A 3 18.77 -24.31 -70.21
C VAL A 3 17.45 -24.77 -69.62
N SER A 4 17.52 -25.46 -68.49
CA SER A 4 16.35 -26.01 -67.81
C SER A 4 15.49 -24.86 -67.29
N ILE A 5 14.18 -24.93 -67.50
CA ILE A 5 13.22 -23.93 -67.00
C ILE A 5 13.35 -23.71 -65.48
N LEU A 6 13.81 -24.74 -64.76
CA LEU A 6 14.10 -24.69 -63.32
C LEU A 6 15.17 -23.64 -62.95
N THR A 7 16.09 -23.30 -63.85
CA THR A 7 17.13 -22.29 -63.61
C THR A 7 16.56 -20.87 -63.50
N TYR A 8 15.39 -20.61 -64.10
CA TYR A 8 14.73 -19.30 -64.06
C TYR A 8 13.70 -19.18 -62.94
N ILE A 9 13.09 -20.29 -62.50
CA ILE A 9 12.05 -20.26 -61.46
C ILE A 9 12.65 -19.99 -60.08
N PHE A 10 13.79 -20.60 -59.75
CA PHE A 10 14.45 -20.41 -58.45
C PHE A 10 14.77 -18.96 -58.09
N PRO A 11 15.41 -18.14 -58.95
CA PRO A 11 15.70 -16.75 -58.60
C PRO A 11 14.43 -15.90 -58.46
N ILE A 12 13.37 -16.18 -59.24
CA ILE A 12 12.11 -15.44 -59.14
C ILE A 12 11.43 -15.72 -57.80
N VAL A 13 11.35 -17.00 -57.39
CA VAL A 13 10.76 -17.37 -56.09
C VAL A 13 11.59 -16.78 -54.93
N ALA A 14 12.92 -16.80 -55.03
CA ALA A 14 13.79 -16.21 -54.01
C ALA A 14 13.56 -14.68 -53.89
N ILE A 15 13.45 -13.96 -55.01
CA ILE A 15 13.16 -12.52 -55.01
C ILE A 15 11.77 -12.24 -54.42
N CYS A 16 10.75 -13.04 -54.75
CA CYS A 16 9.41 -12.88 -54.19
C CYS A 16 9.39 -13.10 -52.67
N VAL A 17 10.08 -14.13 -52.16
CA VAL A 17 10.17 -14.35 -50.71
C VAL A 17 10.89 -13.19 -50.03
N LEU A 18 11.98 -12.69 -50.62
CA LEU A 18 12.74 -11.56 -50.08
C LEU A 18 11.90 -10.29 -50.02
N LEU A 19 11.10 -10.02 -51.05
CA LEU A 19 10.16 -8.89 -51.09
C LEU A 19 9.06 -9.02 -50.03
N ILE A 20 8.50 -10.22 -49.83
CA ILE A 20 7.48 -10.46 -48.79
C ILE A 20 8.07 -10.27 -47.38
N THR A 21 9.30 -10.73 -47.14
CA THR A 21 9.98 -10.52 -45.85
C THR A 21 10.39 -9.07 -45.62
N TYR A 22 10.70 -8.34 -46.69
CA TYR A 22 11.07 -6.92 -46.60
C TYR A 22 9.85 -6.05 -46.33
N THR A 23 8.71 -6.33 -46.97
CA THR A 23 7.48 -5.58 -46.70
C THR A 23 6.91 -5.88 -45.31
N SER A 24 7.00 -7.12 -44.82
CA SER A 24 6.56 -7.45 -43.46
C SER A 24 7.45 -6.82 -42.37
N ALA A 25 8.71 -6.53 -42.66
CA ALA A 25 9.60 -5.80 -41.75
C ALA A 25 9.31 -4.28 -41.69
N ILE A 26 8.65 -3.71 -42.70
CA ILE A 26 8.42 -2.25 -42.81
C ILE A 26 7.02 -1.84 -42.32
N SER A 27 6.07 -2.78 -42.16
CA SER A 27 4.71 -2.49 -41.70
C SER A 27 4.56 -2.24 -40.19
N THR A 28 5.60 -1.75 -39.50
CA THR A 28 5.45 -1.13 -38.17
C THR A 28 5.50 0.40 -38.27
N THR A 29 4.74 0.97 -39.20
CA THR A 29 4.24 2.34 -39.02
C THR A 29 3.21 2.31 -37.90
N TYR A 30 3.69 2.50 -36.67
CA TYR A 30 2.86 2.93 -35.56
C TYR A 30 2.21 4.26 -35.95
N GLU A 31 0.89 4.27 -36.13
CA GLU A 31 0.15 5.53 -36.21
C GLU A 31 0.38 6.27 -34.88
N GLY A 32 0.86 7.51 -34.98
CA GLY A 32 1.35 8.33 -33.87
C GLY A 32 0.26 8.85 -32.94
N PHE A 33 -0.51 7.95 -32.34
CA PHE A 33 -1.29 8.17 -31.12
C PHE A 33 -0.90 7.17 -30.02
N ASP A 34 0.31 6.61 -30.09
CA ASP A 34 0.96 6.05 -28.90
C ASP A 34 1.38 7.24 -28.02
N THR A 35 0.39 7.91 -27.43
CA THR A 35 0.63 8.74 -26.27
C THR A 35 1.40 7.87 -25.30
N PRO A 36 2.51 8.35 -24.70
CA PRO A 36 3.22 7.57 -23.72
C PRO A 36 2.18 7.07 -22.72
N LYS A 37 2.19 5.76 -22.41
CA LYS A 37 1.40 5.07 -21.38
C LYS A 37 1.63 5.67 -19.97
N LYS A 38 1.60 6.99 -19.87
CA LYS A 38 1.54 7.73 -18.63
C LYS A 38 0.06 7.81 -18.29
N PRO A 39 -0.31 7.37 -17.08
CA PRO A 39 -1.69 7.43 -16.65
C PRO A 39 -2.14 8.89 -16.64
N ILE A 40 -2.99 9.29 -17.59
CA ILE A 40 -3.59 10.63 -17.54
C ILE A 40 -4.73 10.53 -16.53
N LEU A 41 -4.58 11.16 -15.37
CA LEU A 41 -5.75 11.40 -14.51
C LEU A 41 -6.75 12.21 -15.33
N ALA A 42 -7.90 11.61 -15.62
CA ALA A 42 -8.93 12.24 -16.43
C ALA A 42 -9.78 13.25 -15.64
N SER A 43 -9.54 13.37 -14.34
CA SER A 43 -10.35 14.18 -13.43
C SER A 43 -9.52 14.85 -12.34
N CYS A 44 -10.06 15.98 -11.85
CA CYS A 44 -9.51 16.67 -10.71
C CYS A 44 -9.70 15.87 -9.40
N PRO A 45 -8.82 16.07 -8.40
CA PRO A 45 -8.99 15.47 -7.08
C PRO A 45 -10.36 15.76 -6.45
N LYS A 46 -10.77 14.94 -5.48
CA LYS A 46 -11.97 15.21 -4.69
C LYS A 46 -11.91 16.62 -4.06
N ASP A 47 -13.07 17.28 -3.99
CA ASP A 47 -13.23 18.63 -3.45
C ASP A 47 -12.38 19.68 -4.21
N SER A 48 -12.28 19.52 -5.53
CA SER A 48 -11.68 20.51 -6.42
C SER A 48 -12.49 20.67 -7.70
N TYR A 49 -12.31 21.81 -8.36
CA TYR A 49 -13.11 22.23 -9.51
C TYR A 49 -12.22 22.37 -10.75
N VAL A 50 -12.69 21.86 -11.88
CA VAL A 50 -12.00 22.06 -13.16
C VAL A 50 -12.16 23.51 -13.59
N PHE A 51 -11.05 24.16 -13.95
CA PHE A 51 -10.99 25.50 -14.48
C PHE A 51 -10.15 25.50 -15.76
N ILE A 52 -10.67 26.08 -16.84
CA ILE A 52 -9.94 26.17 -18.11
C ILE A 52 -9.32 27.56 -18.21
N THR A 53 -7.99 27.63 -18.27
CA THR A 53 -7.26 28.89 -18.38
C THR A 53 -7.47 29.51 -19.76
N LYS A 54 -7.09 30.80 -19.91
CA LYS A 54 -7.10 31.48 -21.22
C LYS A 54 -6.15 30.84 -22.24
N ALA A 55 -5.15 30.09 -21.78
CA ALA A 55 -4.22 29.35 -22.63
C ALA A 55 -4.79 27.99 -23.08
N GLY A 56 -5.95 27.59 -22.54
CA GLY A 56 -6.58 26.29 -22.81
C GLY A 56 -6.14 25.19 -21.85
N ASP A 57 -5.38 25.51 -20.79
CA ASP A 57 -4.97 24.53 -19.80
C ASP A 57 -6.09 24.17 -18.85
N MET A 58 -6.16 22.89 -18.46
CA MET A 58 -7.16 22.39 -17.53
C MET A 58 -6.56 22.29 -16.13
N ASP A 59 -6.92 23.24 -15.26
CA ASP A 59 -6.45 23.31 -13.89
C ASP A 59 -7.50 22.87 -12.87
N CYS A 60 -7.05 22.36 -11.73
CA CYS A 60 -7.89 21.93 -10.63
C CYS A 60 -7.81 22.91 -9.46
N CYS A 61 -8.88 23.68 -9.26
CA CYS A 61 -9.00 24.70 -8.23
C CYS A 61 -9.42 24.11 -6.89
N ALA A 62 -8.79 24.56 -5.80
CA ALA A 62 -9.17 24.18 -4.44
C ALA A 62 -10.58 24.65 -4.05
N ASN A 63 -11.05 25.73 -4.67
CA ASN A 63 -12.34 26.37 -4.42
C ASN A 63 -13.08 26.59 -5.74
N GLU A 64 -14.39 26.85 -5.66
CA GLU A 64 -15.18 27.19 -6.83
C GLU A 64 -14.58 28.43 -7.53
N PRO A 65 -14.32 28.37 -8.85
CA PRO A 65 -13.79 29.51 -9.60
C PRO A 65 -14.75 30.70 -9.55
N VAL A 66 -14.23 31.90 -9.30
CA VAL A 66 -15.02 33.14 -9.33
C VAL A 66 -14.73 33.86 -10.63
N GLY A 67 -15.71 33.85 -11.54
CA GLY A 67 -15.59 34.44 -12.87
C GLY A 67 -14.55 33.71 -13.73
N SER A 68 -13.47 34.42 -14.11
CA SER A 68 -12.39 33.88 -14.94
C SER A 68 -11.10 33.63 -14.16
N THR A 69 -11.22 33.48 -12.83
CA THR A 69 -10.06 33.33 -11.95
C THR A 69 -10.21 32.15 -11.00
N CYS A 70 -9.14 31.39 -10.88
CA CYS A 70 -8.93 30.38 -9.86
C CYS A 70 -8.04 30.97 -8.77
N SER A 71 -8.56 31.10 -7.54
CA SER A 71 -7.80 31.72 -6.43
C SER A 71 -6.66 30.84 -5.93
N SER A 72 -6.79 29.52 -6.04
CA SER A 72 -5.78 28.55 -5.61
C SER A 72 -5.85 27.31 -6.50
N VAL A 73 -4.88 27.18 -7.41
CA VAL A 73 -4.71 25.98 -8.22
C VAL A 73 -3.98 24.93 -7.39
N ARG A 74 -4.59 23.74 -7.22
CA ARG A 74 -3.96 22.61 -6.54
C ARG A 74 -3.01 21.85 -7.47
N CYS A 75 -3.46 21.62 -8.69
CA CYS A 75 -2.75 20.84 -9.69
C CYS A 75 -3.31 21.09 -11.08
N THR A 76 -2.60 20.66 -12.11
CA THR A 76 -3.05 20.73 -13.51
C THR A 76 -3.26 19.35 -14.13
N LEU A 77 -4.27 19.21 -14.98
CA LEU A 77 -4.50 18.06 -15.86
C LEU A 77 -3.77 18.23 -17.21
N SER A 78 -3.30 19.44 -17.50
CA SER A 78 -2.40 19.76 -18.61
C SER A 78 -0.94 19.40 -18.28
N PRO A 79 0.00 19.53 -19.24
CA PRO A 79 1.43 19.60 -18.93
C PRO A 79 1.74 20.66 -17.87
N GLU A 80 2.80 20.44 -17.10
CA GLU A 80 3.26 21.40 -16.07
C GLU A 80 3.52 22.78 -16.69
N HIS A 81 3.00 23.81 -16.04
CA HIS A 81 3.16 25.21 -16.43
C HIS A 81 3.07 26.09 -15.18
N ASP A 82 3.60 27.32 -15.23
CA ASP A 82 3.51 28.31 -14.14
C ASP A 82 3.86 27.77 -12.73
N SER A 83 4.80 26.82 -12.66
CA SER A 83 5.18 26.09 -11.43
C SER A 83 4.08 25.22 -10.79
N ILE A 84 2.97 25.00 -11.51
CA ILE A 84 1.86 24.13 -11.14
C ILE A 84 2.19 22.71 -11.59
N LYS A 85 2.22 21.79 -10.63
CA LYS A 85 2.49 20.37 -10.85
C LYS A 85 1.28 19.65 -11.43
N THR A 86 1.52 18.60 -12.20
CA THR A 86 0.43 17.73 -12.66
C THR A 86 -0.28 17.05 -11.49
N CYS A 87 -1.59 16.84 -11.59
CA CYS A 87 -2.35 16.12 -10.57
C CYS A 87 -1.80 14.71 -10.33
N ILE A 88 -1.24 14.07 -11.37
CA ILE A 88 -0.64 12.74 -11.29
C ILE A 88 0.61 12.77 -10.41
N SER A 89 1.49 13.75 -10.61
CA SER A 89 2.73 13.87 -9.82
C SER A 89 2.44 14.12 -8.34
N LEU A 90 1.41 14.92 -8.04
CA LEU A 90 0.97 15.19 -6.67
C LEU A 90 0.34 13.96 -6.03
N LEU A 91 -0.47 13.21 -6.77
CA LEU A 91 -1.04 11.95 -6.31
C LEU A 91 0.06 10.91 -6.01
N GLN A 92 1.03 10.77 -6.90
CA GLN A 92 2.19 9.89 -6.70
C GLN A 92 3.01 10.27 -5.47
N ALA A 93 3.26 11.57 -5.27
CA ALA A 93 3.95 12.05 -4.08
C ALA A 93 3.18 11.75 -2.80
N ARG A 94 1.85 11.96 -2.80
CA ARG A 94 0.97 11.62 -1.66
C ARG A 94 1.02 10.13 -1.37
N PHE A 95 0.91 9.28 -2.38
CA PHE A 95 0.97 7.83 -2.18
C PHE A 95 2.32 7.39 -1.63
N LYS A 96 3.43 7.96 -2.10
CA LYS A 96 4.76 7.65 -1.57
C LYS A 96 4.92 8.05 -0.09
N ASP A 97 4.34 9.17 0.31
CA ASP A 97 4.31 9.57 1.72
C ASP A 97 3.46 8.59 2.57
N SER A 98 2.28 8.22 2.07
CA SER A 98 1.42 7.23 2.70
C SER A 98 2.05 5.84 2.81
N GLU A 99 2.79 5.40 1.79
CA GLU A 99 3.57 4.15 1.80
C GLU A 99 4.52 4.10 2.99
N LEU A 100 5.36 5.13 3.14
CA LEU A 100 6.34 5.21 4.23
C LEU A 100 5.67 5.23 5.61
N ARG A 101 4.53 5.92 5.70
CA ARG A 101 3.84 6.11 6.99
C ARG A 101 3.06 4.88 7.43
N PHE A 102 2.30 4.27 6.52
CA PHE A 102 1.27 3.31 6.90
C PHE A 102 1.60 1.88 6.51
N CYS A 103 2.36 1.68 5.44
CA CYS A 103 2.65 0.35 4.93
C CYS A 103 3.82 -0.31 5.65
N THR A 104 4.01 -1.61 5.39
CA THR A 104 5.10 -2.44 5.91
C THR A 104 6.02 -2.87 4.79
N GLU A 105 7.19 -3.44 5.14
CA GLU A 105 8.12 -3.96 4.14
C GLU A 105 7.52 -5.12 3.34
N SER A 106 6.64 -5.93 3.95
CA SER A 106 5.96 -7.03 3.25
C SER A 106 4.93 -6.55 2.22
N LYS A 107 4.32 -5.37 2.45
CA LYS A 107 3.30 -4.73 1.61
C LYS A 107 3.63 -3.27 1.37
N PRO A 108 4.66 -2.95 0.57
CA PRO A 108 5.23 -1.61 0.53
C PRO A 108 4.36 -0.58 -0.20
N SER A 109 3.35 -1.01 -0.96
CA SER A 109 2.60 -0.14 -1.87
C SER A 109 1.26 0.27 -1.26
N TYR A 110 1.01 1.57 -1.14
CA TYR A 110 -0.25 2.13 -0.64
C TYR A 110 -1.30 2.19 -1.76
N PHE A 111 -2.58 2.12 -1.43
CA PHE A 111 -3.65 2.47 -2.37
C PHE A 111 -4.80 3.16 -1.64
N GLU A 112 -5.56 3.95 -2.40
CA GLU A 112 -6.75 4.64 -1.93
C GLU A 112 -7.74 4.76 -3.11
N THR A 113 -8.97 4.32 -2.88
CA THR A 113 -10.13 4.50 -3.75
C THR A 113 -11.12 5.43 -3.06
N GLN A 114 -12.31 5.63 -3.63
CA GLN A 114 -13.34 6.44 -2.98
C GLN A 114 -13.84 5.86 -1.64
N THR A 115 -13.76 4.54 -1.47
CA THR A 115 -14.38 3.83 -0.33
C THR A 115 -13.40 3.02 0.49
N THR A 116 -12.21 2.73 -0.04
CA THR A 116 -11.24 1.86 0.62
C THR A 116 -9.84 2.41 0.48
N SER A 117 -9.01 2.17 1.49
CA SER A 117 -7.57 2.39 1.40
C SER A 117 -6.85 1.24 2.07
N GLY A 118 -5.57 1.06 1.76
CA GLY A 118 -4.82 -0.07 2.26
C GLY A 118 -3.38 -0.12 1.75
N CYS A 119 -2.75 -1.26 1.97
CA CYS A 119 -1.44 -1.57 1.43
C CYS A 119 -1.47 -2.93 0.75
N PHE A 120 -0.62 -3.10 -0.24
CA PHE A 120 -0.51 -4.33 -1.03
C PHE A 120 0.93 -4.54 -1.49
N ARG A 121 1.18 -5.71 -2.05
CA ARG A 121 2.44 -6.04 -2.72
C ARG A 121 2.23 -6.14 -4.22
N GLY A 122 2.83 -5.24 -4.99
CA GLY A 122 2.82 -5.29 -6.45
C GLY A 122 2.74 -3.92 -7.11
N ASP A 123 2.41 -3.92 -8.40
CA ASP A 123 2.29 -2.71 -9.19
C ASP A 123 0.93 -2.04 -8.98
N ARG A 124 0.93 -0.70 -9.03
CA ARG A 124 -0.27 0.13 -8.96
C ARG A 124 -0.79 0.44 -10.36
N MET A 125 -2.10 0.41 -10.53
CA MET A 125 -2.77 0.92 -11.71
C MET A 125 -2.67 2.46 -11.80
N PRO A 126 -2.82 3.01 -13.02
CA PRO A 126 -2.99 4.44 -13.28
C PRO A 126 -3.86 5.24 -12.30
N ASP A 127 -4.97 4.66 -11.88
CA ASP A 127 -6.00 5.28 -11.06
C ASP A 127 -5.68 5.27 -9.55
N GLY A 128 -4.59 4.60 -9.18
CA GLY A 128 -4.15 4.47 -7.80
C GLY A 128 -4.46 3.13 -7.15
N SER A 129 -5.26 2.28 -7.80
CA SER A 129 -5.66 0.98 -7.25
C SER A 129 -4.61 -0.11 -7.50
N PRO A 130 -4.65 -1.24 -6.77
CA PRO A 130 -3.78 -2.39 -7.05
C PRO A 130 -4.04 -2.96 -8.46
N ALA A 131 -2.99 -3.39 -9.16
CA ALA A 131 -3.15 -4.08 -10.44
C ALA A 131 -4.00 -5.36 -10.31
N ASP A 132 -4.70 -5.72 -11.40
CA ASP A 132 -5.48 -6.95 -11.47
C ASP A 132 -4.63 -8.17 -11.05
N GLY A 133 -5.15 -8.95 -10.11
CA GLY A 133 -4.45 -10.10 -9.56
C GLY A 133 -3.48 -9.78 -8.42
N ALA A 134 -3.49 -8.56 -7.88
CA ALA A 134 -2.85 -8.26 -6.60
C ALA A 134 -3.39 -9.21 -5.52
N THR A 135 -2.53 -10.14 -5.11
CA THR A 135 -2.77 -11.05 -3.99
C THR A 135 -1.97 -10.50 -2.82
N ASP A 136 -2.50 -10.58 -1.60
CA ASP A 136 -1.92 -10.00 -0.38
C ASP A 136 -2.17 -8.48 -0.21
N ILE A 137 -3.45 -8.13 -0.09
CA ILE A 137 -3.94 -6.78 0.23
C ILE A 137 -4.33 -6.74 1.70
N CYS A 138 -3.96 -5.67 2.40
CA CYS A 138 -4.54 -5.29 3.68
C CYS A 138 -5.32 -3.97 3.55
N TYR A 139 -6.25 -3.71 4.47
CA TYR A 139 -7.12 -2.54 4.46
C TYR A 139 -6.96 -1.68 5.72
N PHE A 140 -7.15 -0.37 5.56
CA PHE A 140 -7.41 0.54 6.66
C PHE A 140 -8.92 0.68 6.84
N TYR A 141 -9.40 0.40 8.04
CA TYR A 141 -10.81 0.57 8.39
C TYR A 141 -11.06 1.93 9.04
N ASP A 142 -12.30 2.40 8.98
CA ASP A 142 -12.68 3.71 9.52
C ASP A 142 -12.58 3.77 11.04
N ASN A 143 -12.84 2.65 11.72
CA ASN A 143 -12.81 2.57 13.18
C ASN A 143 -11.59 1.78 13.68
N GLN A 144 -11.11 2.15 14.87
CA GLN A 144 -9.93 1.55 15.48
C GLN A 144 -10.16 0.07 15.82
N GLU A 145 -11.37 -0.31 16.20
CA GLU A 145 -11.73 -1.66 16.59
C GLU A 145 -11.54 -2.66 15.45
N ASP A 146 -12.02 -2.34 14.25
CA ASP A 146 -11.85 -3.12 13.03
C ASP A 146 -10.36 -3.23 12.66
N ASN A 147 -9.60 -2.16 12.85
CA ASN A 147 -8.16 -2.15 12.60
C ASN A 147 -7.35 -3.11 13.50
N TYR A 148 -7.90 -3.51 14.64
CA TYR A 148 -7.26 -4.47 15.56
C TYR A 148 -8.01 -5.80 15.67
N SER A 149 -9.13 -5.99 14.97
CA SER A 149 -9.91 -7.24 15.01
C SER A 149 -9.95 -7.99 13.69
N LYS A 150 -9.72 -7.31 12.57
CA LYS A 150 -9.72 -7.92 11.23
C LYS A 150 -8.31 -8.34 10.83
N GLN A 151 -8.15 -9.59 10.43
CA GLN A 151 -6.83 -10.16 10.06
C GLN A 151 -6.22 -9.51 8.80
N ASP A 152 -7.07 -8.98 7.92
CA ASP A 152 -6.70 -8.19 6.75
C ASP A 152 -6.49 -6.71 7.07
N SER A 153 -6.49 -6.28 8.34
CA SER A 153 -6.12 -4.91 8.68
C SER A 153 -4.63 -4.64 8.50
N CYS A 154 -4.29 -3.57 7.79
CA CYS A 154 -2.91 -3.09 7.69
C CYS A 154 -2.33 -2.67 9.04
N THR A 155 -3.17 -2.16 9.96
CA THR A 155 -2.73 -1.77 11.31
C THR A 155 -2.29 -2.99 12.10
N LEU A 156 -3.11 -4.05 12.10
CA LEU A 156 -2.77 -5.32 12.75
C LEU A 156 -1.56 -6.00 12.12
N GLN A 157 -1.46 -6.02 10.78
CA GLN A 157 -0.30 -6.59 10.10
C GLN A 157 0.99 -5.81 10.39
N LYS A 158 0.93 -4.48 10.42
CA LYS A 158 2.06 -3.63 10.82
C LYS A 158 2.45 -3.84 12.27
N ALA A 159 1.49 -4.00 13.18
CA ALA A 159 1.77 -4.37 14.56
C ALA A 159 2.46 -5.74 14.61
N LYS A 160 1.98 -6.74 13.87
CA LYS A 160 2.56 -8.09 13.82
C LYS A 160 4.00 -8.10 13.30
N GLU A 161 4.30 -7.35 12.24
CA GLU A 161 5.65 -7.29 11.66
C GLU A 161 6.65 -6.52 12.53
N ASN A 162 6.19 -5.46 13.20
CA ASN A 162 7.05 -4.65 14.08
C ASN A 162 7.21 -5.25 15.48
N PHE A 163 6.29 -6.12 15.88
CA PHE A 163 6.31 -6.71 17.21
C PHE A 163 7.48 -7.68 17.35
N LYS A 164 8.34 -7.40 18.33
CA LYS A 164 9.48 -8.25 18.67
C LYS A 164 9.23 -8.88 20.04
N CYS A 165 9.20 -10.20 20.03
CA CYS A 165 9.11 -10.99 21.23
C CYS A 165 10.28 -10.73 22.20
N PRO A 166 10.04 -10.72 23.53
CA PRO A 166 11.11 -10.58 24.53
C PRO A 166 12.09 -11.77 24.54
N TRP A 167 11.62 -12.95 24.14
CA TRP A 167 12.39 -14.18 24.18
C TRP A 167 12.93 -14.58 22.81
N ASN A 168 14.18 -15.08 22.80
CA ASN A 168 14.75 -15.72 21.62
C ASN A 168 13.93 -16.96 21.23
N ASN A 169 13.73 -17.17 19.93
CA ASN A 169 12.96 -18.29 19.36
C ASN A 169 11.47 -18.33 19.74
N ALA A 170 10.91 -17.21 20.23
CA ALA A 170 9.48 -17.13 20.44
C ALA A 170 8.72 -17.02 19.12
N THR A 171 7.52 -17.58 19.11
CA THR A 171 6.58 -17.50 17.99
C THR A 171 5.53 -16.44 18.27
N ILE A 172 5.24 -15.61 17.26
CA ILE A 172 4.13 -14.65 17.30
C ILE A 172 2.90 -15.32 16.70
N SER A 173 1.83 -15.42 17.49
CA SER A 173 0.52 -15.91 17.06
C SER A 173 -0.54 -14.84 17.22
N VAL A 174 -1.56 -14.87 16.37
CA VAL A 174 -2.76 -14.04 16.53
C VAL A 174 -3.79 -14.89 17.26
N GLN A 175 -4.28 -14.42 18.41
CA GLN A 175 -5.45 -15.00 19.05
C GLN A 175 -6.70 -14.32 18.49
N ASP A 176 -7.54 -15.09 17.81
CA ASP A 176 -8.79 -14.61 17.23
C ASP A 176 -9.87 -14.41 18.31
N GLY A 177 -10.64 -13.34 18.15
CA GLY A 177 -11.70 -12.95 19.07
C GLY A 177 -12.42 -11.69 18.56
N SER A 178 -13.22 -11.06 19.42
CA SER A 178 -13.83 -9.75 19.10
C SER A 178 -12.78 -8.65 18.89
N SER A 179 -11.56 -8.85 19.39
CA SER A 179 -10.36 -8.07 19.09
C SER A 179 -9.18 -9.02 19.03
N SER A 180 -8.38 -8.94 17.98
CA SER A 180 -7.22 -9.80 17.82
C SER A 180 -6.13 -9.36 18.77
N VAL A 181 -5.54 -10.32 19.48
CA VAL A 181 -4.37 -10.08 20.34
C VAL A 181 -3.15 -10.73 19.71
N LEU A 182 -2.07 -9.97 19.56
CA LEU A 182 -0.78 -10.54 19.17
C LEU A 182 -0.14 -11.14 20.41
N ILE A 183 0.09 -12.45 20.40
CA ILE A 183 0.66 -13.20 21.51
C ILE A 183 2.04 -13.67 21.12
N CYS A 184 3.01 -13.32 21.96
CA CYS A 184 4.33 -13.90 21.95
C CYS A 184 4.35 -15.15 22.83
N LYS A 185 4.79 -16.28 22.28
CA LYS A 185 4.89 -17.56 23.00
C LYS A 185 6.29 -18.16 22.86
N SER A 186 6.87 -18.57 23.98
CA SER A 186 8.17 -19.26 24.05
C SER A 186 8.07 -20.55 24.87
N ILE A 187 8.72 -21.61 24.41
CA ILE A 187 8.84 -22.88 25.16
C ILE A 187 10.21 -22.90 25.81
N THR A 188 10.22 -22.85 27.15
CA THR A 188 11.42 -22.89 27.98
C THR A 188 11.50 -24.21 28.75
N GLY A 189 12.67 -24.55 29.30
CA GLY A 189 12.80 -25.73 30.18
C GLY A 189 11.90 -25.69 31.41
N SER A 190 11.48 -24.49 31.83
CA SER A 190 10.52 -24.24 32.92
C SER A 190 9.04 -24.27 32.48
N GLY A 191 8.75 -24.47 31.20
CA GLY A 191 7.38 -24.48 30.66
C GLY A 191 7.14 -23.41 29.59
N ILE A 192 5.86 -23.12 29.33
CA ILE A 192 5.44 -22.15 28.32
C ILE A 192 5.40 -20.76 28.94
N GLN A 193 6.15 -19.82 28.38
CA GLN A 193 6.07 -18.40 28.69
C GLN A 193 5.29 -17.68 27.60
N GLN A 194 4.36 -16.80 27.97
CA GLN A 194 3.57 -16.04 27.02
C GLN A 194 3.29 -14.62 27.50
N CYS A 195 3.21 -13.68 26.57
CA CYS A 195 2.75 -12.31 26.80
C CYS A 195 2.06 -11.78 25.54
N GLY A 196 1.16 -10.82 25.69
CA GLY A 196 0.51 -10.09 24.62
C GLY A 196 1.26 -8.81 24.28
N GLU A 197 1.27 -8.44 22.99
CA GLU A 197 1.70 -7.13 22.55
C GLU A 197 0.78 -6.07 23.15
N ASP A 198 1.37 -5.02 23.71
CA ASP A 198 0.67 -4.12 24.60
C ASP A 198 -0.54 -3.45 23.96
N LYS A 199 -0.44 -2.94 22.72
CA LYS A 199 -1.53 -2.20 22.09
C LYS A 199 -2.71 -3.11 21.76
N THR A 200 -2.45 -4.28 21.19
CA THR A 200 -3.49 -5.26 20.84
C THR A 200 -4.13 -5.86 22.08
N LEU A 201 -3.34 -6.14 23.14
CA LEU A 201 -3.85 -6.60 24.41
C LEU A 201 -4.69 -5.52 25.13
N MET A 202 -4.22 -4.27 25.19
CA MET A 202 -4.99 -3.16 25.75
C MET A 202 -6.33 -2.99 25.02
N ASN A 203 -6.32 -2.99 23.69
CA ASN A 203 -7.54 -2.85 22.91
C ASN A 203 -8.53 -4.01 23.16
N TYR A 204 -8.02 -5.24 23.28
CA TYR A 204 -8.83 -6.39 23.65
C TYR A 204 -9.43 -6.24 25.06
N LEU A 205 -8.64 -5.82 26.04
CA LEU A 205 -9.09 -5.68 27.42
C LEU A 205 -10.09 -4.54 27.56
N ASP A 206 -9.87 -3.41 26.89
CA ASP A 206 -10.79 -2.27 26.86
C ASP A 206 -12.18 -2.67 26.34
N LYS A 207 -12.21 -3.56 25.35
CA LYS A 207 -13.45 -4.05 24.76
C LYS A 207 -14.13 -5.14 25.58
N ASN A 208 -13.37 -6.10 26.10
CA ASN A 208 -13.91 -7.35 26.62
C ASN A 208 -13.90 -7.45 28.15
N VAL A 209 -13.13 -6.61 28.85
CA VAL A 209 -12.95 -6.68 30.29
C VAL A 209 -13.19 -5.29 30.92
N PRO A 210 -14.45 -4.97 31.28
CA PRO A 210 -14.76 -3.67 31.88
C PRO A 210 -13.93 -3.40 33.13
N ASN A 211 -13.41 -2.18 33.26
CA ASN A 211 -12.60 -1.74 34.39
C ASN A 211 -11.31 -2.57 34.61
N TRP A 212 -10.78 -3.27 33.61
CA TRP A 212 -9.58 -4.10 33.76
C TRP A 212 -8.40 -3.33 34.35
N ARG A 213 -8.25 -2.03 34.03
CA ARG A 213 -7.20 -1.17 34.60
C ARG A 213 -7.25 -1.04 36.13
N LEU A 214 -8.44 -1.21 36.72
CA LEU A 214 -8.67 -1.12 38.17
C LEU A 214 -8.63 -2.49 38.84
N THR A 215 -8.99 -3.55 38.12
CA THR A 215 -9.13 -4.90 38.67
C THR A 215 -7.91 -5.76 38.44
N PHE A 216 -7.06 -5.42 37.46
CA PHE A 216 -5.88 -6.21 37.17
C PHE A 216 -4.86 -6.12 38.29
N ASP A 217 -4.54 -7.27 38.86
CA ASP A 217 -3.47 -7.40 39.81
C ASP A 217 -2.10 -7.51 39.12
N GLN A 218 -1.08 -7.66 39.94
CA GLN A 218 0.29 -7.73 39.46
C GLN A 218 0.59 -8.95 38.59
N SER A 219 -0.05 -10.08 38.88
CA SER A 219 0.13 -11.29 38.07
C SER A 219 -0.41 -11.06 36.66
N GLN A 220 -1.48 -10.29 36.52
CA GLN A 220 -2.10 -9.99 35.24
C GLN A 220 -1.33 -8.92 34.46
N LYS A 221 -0.64 -8.00 35.12
CA LYS A 221 0.33 -7.08 34.47
C LYS A 221 1.42 -7.81 33.68
N SER A 222 1.86 -8.98 34.16
CA SER A 222 2.87 -9.78 33.45
C SER A 222 2.41 -10.31 32.09
N GLN A 223 1.11 -10.19 31.78
CA GLN A 223 0.59 -10.50 30.45
C GLN A 223 1.06 -9.49 29.39
N PHE A 224 1.55 -8.31 29.75
CA PHE A 224 2.08 -7.32 28.82
C PHE A 224 3.55 -7.57 28.52
N CYS A 225 3.93 -7.62 27.24
CA CYS A 225 5.30 -7.92 26.86
C CYS A 225 6.29 -6.83 27.29
N SER A 226 5.93 -5.55 27.32
CA SER A 226 6.84 -4.49 27.80
C SER A 226 7.23 -4.63 29.27
N ILE A 227 6.29 -5.08 30.10
CA ILE A 227 6.50 -5.33 31.52
C ILE A 227 7.45 -6.53 31.69
N MET A 228 7.27 -7.56 30.87
CA MET A 228 8.16 -8.72 30.85
C MET A 228 9.59 -8.35 30.43
N VAL A 229 9.77 -7.53 29.39
CA VAL A 229 11.12 -7.09 28.97
C VAL A 229 11.82 -6.33 30.10
N SER A 230 11.11 -5.42 30.75
CA SER A 230 11.70 -4.56 31.78
C SER A 230 12.16 -5.38 32.99
N SER A 231 11.34 -6.33 33.43
CA SER A 231 11.71 -7.24 34.54
C SER A 231 12.93 -8.11 34.22
N ILE A 232 13.06 -8.61 32.98
CA ILE A 232 14.22 -9.40 32.54
C ILE A 232 15.48 -8.52 32.49
N ALA A 233 15.38 -7.31 31.95
CA ALA A 233 16.53 -6.43 31.76
C ALA A 233 17.08 -5.90 33.08
N GLU A 234 16.20 -5.57 34.04
CA GLU A 234 16.60 -4.92 35.29
C GLU A 234 16.70 -5.88 36.48
N GLY A 235 16.30 -7.15 36.31
CA GLY A 235 16.18 -8.11 37.42
C GLY A 235 15.21 -7.65 38.51
N ARG A 236 14.37 -6.65 38.22
CA ARG A 236 13.39 -6.10 39.15
C ARG A 236 12.10 -6.89 39.05
N ASP A 237 11.40 -6.92 40.18
CA ASP A 237 10.04 -7.42 40.23
C ASP A 237 9.17 -6.61 39.23
N PRO A 238 8.46 -7.30 38.30
CA PRO A 238 7.42 -6.71 37.46
C PRO A 238 6.46 -5.76 38.21
N SER A 239 6.32 -5.91 39.53
CA SER A 239 5.50 -5.09 40.42
C SER A 239 5.81 -3.61 40.50
N THR A 240 6.98 -3.23 40.02
CA THR A 240 7.45 -1.85 40.10
C THR A 240 7.17 -1.03 38.83
N TYR A 241 6.61 -1.64 37.78
CA TYR A 241 6.36 -0.95 36.51
C TYR A 241 4.95 -0.33 36.44
N ASP A 242 4.92 0.90 35.94
CA ASP A 242 3.69 1.57 35.52
C ASP A 242 3.03 0.83 34.36
N TRP A 243 1.73 1.08 34.19
CA TRP A 243 0.99 0.54 33.05
C TRP A 243 1.58 1.06 31.74
N PRO A 244 1.62 0.23 30.67
CA PRO A 244 1.97 0.73 29.34
C PRO A 244 0.99 1.83 28.96
N VAL A 245 1.51 2.96 28.47
CA VAL A 245 0.75 4.12 27.99
C VAL A 245 0.51 4.00 26.50
#